data_AF-A0A962VAT4-F1
#
_entry.id   AF-A0A962VAT4-F1
#
_cell.length_a   1.000
_cell.length_b   1.000
_cell.length_c   1.000
_cell.angle_alpha   90.00
_cell.angle_beta   90.00
_cell.angle_gamma   90.00
#
_symmetry.space_group_name_H-M   'P 1'
#
loop_
_entity.id
_entity.type
_entity.pdbx_description
1 polymer ?
#
loop_
_entity_poly.entity_id
_entity_poly.type
_entity_poly.pdbx_seq_one_letter_code
_entity_poly.pdbx_strand_id
1 'polypeptide(L)' 'PAQSIIDGRGKFLIPGLIDSHVHLGHNPLINRDDQQAYEKLQIEYRQQLPRSFLYHGFTSVIDLDYAPDRNGWLPG' A
#
# COMPACT_ATOMS: atom_id res chain seq x y z
N PRO A 1 16.41 -23.23 -14.93
CA PRO A 1 16.30 -21.77 -14.71
C PRO A 1 17.68 -21.09 -14.78
N ALA A 2 17.78 -19.93 -15.44
CA ALA A 2 19.00 -19.12 -15.42
C ALA A 2 19.16 -18.45 -14.04
N GLN A 3 20.35 -18.50 -13.47
CA GLN A 3 20.67 -17.86 -12.19
C GLN A 3 21.10 -16.41 -12.41
N SER A 4 20.60 -15.48 -11.58
CA SER A 4 21.05 -14.09 -11.54
C SER A 4 21.98 -13.84 -10.36
N ILE A 5 23.00 -12.99 -10.57
CA ILE A 5 23.95 -12.56 -9.53
C ILE A 5 23.71 -11.07 -9.26
N ILE A 6 23.60 -10.70 -7.98
CA ILE A 6 23.48 -9.31 -7.51
C ILE A 6 24.67 -8.99 -6.61
N ASP A 7 25.41 -7.91 -6.89
CA ASP A 7 26.56 -7.48 -6.09
C ASP A 7 26.13 -6.60 -4.91
N GLY A 8 26.39 -7.07 -3.69
CA GLY A 8 26.03 -6.39 -2.44
C GLY A 8 27.17 -5.64 -1.74
N ARG A 9 28.35 -5.48 -2.37
CA ARG A 9 29.52 -4.86 -1.71
C ARG A 9 29.21 -3.45 -1.20
N GLY A 10 29.58 -3.18 0.06
CA GLY A 10 29.38 -1.88 0.70
C GLY A 10 27.94 -1.56 1.12
N LYS A 11 27.04 -2.56 1.11
CA LYS A 11 25.64 -2.44 1.54
C LYS A 11 25.31 -3.51 2.60
N PHE A 12 24.15 -3.33 3.22
CA PHE A 12 23.56 -4.33 4.12
C PHE A 12 22.27 -4.87 3.51
N LEU A 13 22.02 -6.16 3.72
CA LEU A 13 20.72 -6.77 3.44
C LEU A 13 19.91 -6.81 4.73
N ILE A 14 18.66 -6.35 4.66
CA ILE A 14 17.69 -6.46 5.74
C ILE A 14 16.46 -7.22 5.26
N PRO A 15 15.68 -7.83 6.17
CA PRO A 15 14.32 -8.25 5.85
C PRO A 15 13.49 -7.05 5.37
N GLY A 16 12.46 -7.31 4.56
CA GLY A 16 11.50 -6.28 4.22
C GLY A 16 10.78 -5.75 5.47
N LEU A 17 10.48 -4.45 5.47
CA LEU A 17 9.84 -3.79 6.59
C LEU A 17 8.40 -4.28 6.73
N ILE A 18 7.93 -4.30 7.98
CA ILE A 18 6.56 -4.68 8.34
C ILE A 18 5.92 -3.50 9.05
N ASP A 19 4.74 -3.09 8.59
CA ASP A 19 3.89 -2.12 9.28
C ASP A 19 2.65 -2.82 9.83
N SER A 20 2.45 -2.74 11.14
CA SER A 20 1.33 -3.39 11.83
C SER A 20 0.02 -2.61 11.79
N HIS A 21 0.04 -1.34 11.39
CA HIS A 21 -1.16 -0.52 11.33
C HIS A 21 -1.06 0.53 10.22
N VAL A 22 -1.79 0.29 9.12
CA VAL A 22 -1.94 1.26 8.03
C VAL A 22 -3.41 1.50 7.70
N HIS A 23 -3.66 2.54 6.90
CA HIS A 23 -4.95 2.86 6.31
C HIS A 23 -4.76 2.91 4.78
N LEU A 24 -5.00 1.81 4.08
CA LEU A 24 -4.82 1.78 2.62
C LEU A 24 -6.12 2.17 1.94
N GLY A 25 -7.25 1.54 2.31
CA GLY A 25 -8.52 1.69 1.59
C GLY A 25 -9.17 3.08 1.66
N HIS A 26 -8.78 3.90 2.64
CA HIS A 26 -9.36 5.20 2.92
C HIS A 26 -8.28 6.20 3.33
N ASN A 27 -8.50 7.48 3.00
CA ASN A 27 -7.68 8.57 3.52
C ASN A 27 -8.42 9.24 4.69
N PRO A 28 -7.95 9.10 5.94
CA PRO A 28 -8.60 9.67 7.13
C PRO A 28 -8.63 11.20 7.15
N LEU A 29 -7.85 11.86 6.28
CA LEU A 29 -7.79 13.32 6.17
C LEU A 29 -8.79 13.88 5.17
N ILE A 30 -9.50 13.03 4.40
CA ILE A 30 -10.51 13.45 3.43
C ILE A 30 -11.88 13.04 3.94
N ASN A 31 -12.82 13.99 4.01
CA ASN A 31 -14.18 13.71 4.45
C ASN A 31 -14.95 12.85 3.41
N ARG A 32 -16.08 12.28 3.81
CA ARG A 32 -16.85 11.37 2.95
C ARG A 32 -17.45 12.06 1.71
N ASP A 33 -17.91 13.30 1.86
CA ASP A 33 -18.56 14.04 0.76
C ASP A 33 -17.54 14.30 -0.36
N ASP A 34 -16.32 14.68 -0.01
CA ASP A 34 -15.20 14.84 -0.93
C ASP A 34 -14.77 13.50 -1.54
N GLN A 35 -14.80 12.41 -0.77
CA GLN A 35 -14.51 11.07 -1.31
C GLN A 35 -15.52 10.65 -2.38
N GLN A 36 -16.80 10.97 -2.19
CA GLN A 36 -17.86 10.70 -3.16
C GLN A 36 -17.77 11.63 -4.37
N ALA A 37 -17.49 12.92 -4.16
CA ALA A 37 -17.35 13.89 -5.25
C ALA A 37 -16.21 13.57 -6.21
N TYR A 38 -15.15 12.89 -5.73
CA TYR A 38 -13.94 12.58 -6.50
C TYR A 38 -13.65 11.07 -6.59
N GLU A 39 -14.66 10.27 -6.92
CA GLU A 39 -14.56 8.79 -6.96
C GLU A 39 -13.36 8.28 -7.79
N LYS A 40 -13.11 8.86 -8.96
CA LYS A 40 -11.96 8.49 -9.81
C LYS A 40 -10.63 8.68 -9.09
N LEU A 41 -10.45 9.82 -8.41
CA LEU A 41 -9.24 10.11 -7.64
C LEU A 41 -9.09 9.13 -6.48
N GLN A 42 -10.19 8.72 -5.83
CA GLN A 42 -10.15 7.72 -4.77
C GLN A 42 -9.70 6.34 -5.29
N ILE A 43 -10.16 5.94 -6.48
CA ILE A 43 -9.72 4.70 -7.13
C ILE A 43 -8.20 4.76 -7.42
N GLU A 44 -7.72 5.85 -8.00
CA GLU A 44 -6.30 6.04 -8.33
C GLU A 44 -5.43 6.10 -7.06
N TYR A 45 -5.89 6.80 -6.02
CA TYR A 45 -5.22 6.87 -4.72
C TYR A 45 -5.04 5.48 -4.11
N ARG A 46 -6.12 4.69 -4.05
CA ARG A 46 -6.04 3.30 -3.58
C ARG A 46 -5.03 2.54 -4.43
N GLN A 47 -5.11 2.53 -5.75
CA GLN A 47 -4.12 1.80 -6.55
C GLN A 47 -2.65 2.22 -6.31
N GLN A 48 -2.39 3.47 -5.94
CA GLN A 48 -1.04 4.00 -5.75
C GLN A 48 -0.48 3.80 -4.34
N LEU A 49 -1.29 3.89 -3.29
CA LEU A 49 -0.79 3.95 -1.93
C LEU A 49 0.08 2.73 -1.52
N PRO A 50 -0.28 1.46 -1.81
CA PRO A 50 0.54 0.30 -1.42
C PRO A 50 1.84 0.23 -2.23
N ARG A 51 1.87 0.77 -3.45
CA ARG A 51 3.11 0.88 -4.23
C ARG A 51 4.11 1.81 -3.55
N SER A 52 3.62 2.82 -2.84
CA SER A 52 4.46 3.74 -2.06
C SER A 52 5.09 3.02 -0.86
N PHE A 53 4.33 2.18 -0.15
CA PHE A 53 4.88 1.30 0.90
C PHE A 53 6.00 0.40 0.36
N LEU A 54 5.75 -0.27 -0.76
CA LEU A 54 6.74 -1.14 -1.40
C LEU A 54 8.01 -0.38 -1.82
N TYR A 55 7.84 0.81 -2.42
CA TYR A 55 8.95 1.68 -2.81
C TYR A 55 9.84 2.06 -1.62
N HIS A 56 9.25 2.21 -0.43
CA HIS A 56 9.96 2.51 0.82
C HIS A 56 10.41 1.27 1.61
N GLY A 57 10.34 0.08 1.01
CA GLY A 57 10.90 -1.14 1.59
C GLY A 57 9.95 -1.93 2.50
N PHE A 58 8.69 -1.52 2.62
CA PHE A 58 7.66 -2.32 3.29
C PHE A 58 7.16 -3.42 2.37
N THR A 59 7.39 -4.67 2.77
CA THR A 59 6.96 -5.84 2.01
C THR A 59 5.76 -6.53 2.63
N SER A 60 5.36 -6.11 3.84
CA SER A 60 4.17 -6.61 4.52
C SER A 60 3.53 -5.48 5.32
N VAL A 61 2.21 -5.35 5.19
CA VAL A 61 1.42 -4.31 5.87
C VAL A 61 0.11 -4.91 6.34
N ILE A 62 -0.40 -4.42 7.47
CA ILE A 62 -1.70 -4.81 8.02
C ILE A 62 -2.60 -3.58 8.02
N ASP A 63 -3.60 -3.58 7.13
CA ASP A 63 -4.65 -2.55 7.12
C ASP A 63 -5.71 -2.91 8.17
N LEU A 64 -5.75 -2.14 9.25
CA LEU A 64 -6.72 -2.31 10.35
C LEU A 64 -7.97 -1.44 10.19
N ASP A 65 -8.04 -0.63 9.13
CA ASP A 65 -9.21 0.18 8.77
C ASP A 65 -10.15 -0.58 7.83
N TYR A 66 -10.31 -1.89 8.11
CA TYR A 66 -11.14 -2.74 7.29
C TYR A 66 -12.63 -2.42 7.46
N ALA A 67 -13.25 -1.95 6.38
CA ALA A 67 -14.69 -1.85 6.26
C ALA A 67 -15.17 -2.42 4.91
N PRO A 68 -16.22 -3.27 4.87
CA PRO A 68 -16.71 -3.90 3.64
C PRO A 68 -17.11 -2.91 2.54
N ASP A 69 -17.53 -1.70 2.92
CA ASP A 69 -17.96 -0.61 2.05
C ASP A 69 -16.82 0.30 1.58
N ARG A 70 -15.59 0.15 2.12
CA ARG A 70 -14.46 1.06 1.86
C ARG A 70 -13.27 0.40 1.15
N ASN A 71 -13.20 -0.92 1.14
CA ASN A 71 -11.98 -1.65 0.80
C ASN A 71 -12.12 -2.51 -0.47
N GLY A 72 -12.18 -1.86 -1.62
CA GLY A 72 -12.13 -2.51 -2.95
C GLY A 72 -10.71 -2.89 -3.41
N TRP A 73 -9.89 -3.49 -2.54
CA TRP A 73 -8.57 -4.03 -2.95
C TRP A 73 -8.68 -5.41 -3.56
N LEU A 74 -9.57 -6.21 -2.99
CA LEU A 74 -9.90 -7.53 -3.49
C LEU A 74 -11.13 -7.36 -4.37
N PRO A 75 -11.11 -7.85 -5.62
CA PRO A 75 -12.35 -7.99 -6.36
C PRO A 75 -13.29 -8.88 -5.54
N GLY A 76 -14.51 -8.40 -5.31
CA GLY A 76 -15.63 -9.23 -4.89
C GLY A 76 -16.03 -10.19 -6.00
#